data_AF-A0A270BT34-F1
#
_entry.id   AF-A0A270BT34-F1
#
_cell.length_a   1.000
_cell.length_b   1.000
_cell.length_c   1.000
_cell.angle_alpha   90.00
_cell.angle_beta   90.00
_cell.angle_gamma   90.00
#
_symmetry.space_group_name_H-M   'P 1'
#
loop_
_entity.id
_entity.type
_entity.pdbx_description
1 polymer ?
#
loop_
_entity_poly.entity_id
_entity_poly.type
_entity_poly.pdbx_seq_one_letter_code
_entity_poly.pdbx_strand_id
1 'polypeptide(L)' 'MSDESKADYGLEDGIGTLQDGADGLFGKLPSYDALNPGQRSAAAEALRDVVIDQPLLTVAVAGFAGLIIGIFLRRRA' A
#
# COMPACT_ATOMS: atom_id res chain seq x y z
N MET A 1 -3.03 29.56 16.15
CA MET A 1 -2.88 28.29 15.41
C MET A 1 -3.59 27.23 16.21
N SER A 2 -4.77 26.81 15.76
CA SER A 2 -5.60 25.82 16.48
C SER A 2 -4.96 24.43 16.39
N ASP A 3 -5.24 23.56 17.36
CA ASP A 3 -4.70 22.21 17.37
C ASP A 3 -5.21 21.34 16.21
N GLU A 4 -6.41 21.60 15.68
CA GLU A 4 -6.93 21.02 14.43
C GLU A 4 -6.01 21.31 13.24
N SER A 5 -5.55 22.55 13.10
CA SER A 5 -4.66 22.96 11.99
C SER A 5 -3.29 22.27 12.05
N LYS A 6 -2.83 21.83 13.23
CA LYS A 6 -1.58 21.06 13.36
C LYS A 6 -1.78 19.59 13.03
N ALA A 7 -2.93 19.02 13.40
CA ALA A 7 -3.26 17.63 13.11
C ALA A 7 -3.45 17.41 11.61
N ASP A 8 -4.16 18.32 10.93
CA ASP A 8 -4.36 18.25 9.48
C ASP A 8 -3.04 18.34 8.71
N TYR A 9 -2.17 19.29 9.11
CA TYR A 9 -0.84 19.45 8.51
C TYR A 9 0.04 18.20 8.67
N GLY A 10 0.00 17.57 9.85
CA GLY A 10 0.76 16.34 10.10
C GLY A 10 0.23 15.14 9.32
N LEU A 11 -1.08 15.08 9.06
CA LEU A 11 -1.68 14.03 8.23
C LEU A 11 -1.33 14.22 6.75
N GLU A 12 -1.35 15.45 6.25
CA GLU A 12 -0.97 15.76 4.87
C GLU A 12 0.50 15.40 4.60
N ASP A 13 1.42 15.83 5.47
CA ASP A 13 2.86 15.53 5.37
C ASP A 13 3.15 14.03 5.49
N GLY A 14 2.46 13.35 6.41
CA GLY A 14 2.57 11.90 6.59
C GLY A 14 2.06 11.11 5.38
N ILE A 15 0.92 11.50 4.79
CA ILE A 15 0.39 10.87 3.57
C ILE A 15 1.32 11.14 2.39
N GLY A 16 1.82 12.36 2.22
CA GLY A 16 2.76 12.72 1.16
C GLY A 16 4.03 11.87 1.22
N THR A 17 4.63 11.74 2.40
CA THR A 17 5.84 10.90 2.60
C THR A 17 5.60 9.42 2.27
N LEU A 18 4.42 8.90 2.61
CA LEU A 18 4.05 7.51 2.28
C LEU A 18 3.86 7.32 0.77
N GLN A 19 3.24 8.28 0.09
CA GLN A 19 3.08 8.24 -1.37
C GLN A 19 4.44 8.31 -2.07
N ASP A 20 5.29 9.27 -1.69
CA ASP A 20 6.64 9.40 -2.24
C ASP A 20 7.50 8.15 -2.01
N GLY A 21 7.39 7.56 -0.81
CA GLY A 21 8.07 6.31 -0.48
C GLY A 21 7.57 5.12 -1.30
N ALA A 22 6.26 5.02 -1.52
CA ALA A 22 5.66 3.99 -2.36
C ALA A 22 6.10 4.15 -3.82
N ASP A 23 6.00 5.35 -4.38
CA ASP A 23 6.43 5.64 -5.74
C ASP A 23 7.93 5.38 -5.94
N GLY A 24 8.75 5.75 -4.96
CA GLY A 24 10.19 5.47 -4.97
C GLY A 24 10.54 3.98 -4.87
N LEU A 25 9.72 3.17 -4.20
CA LEU A 25 9.91 1.72 -4.08
C LEU A 25 9.41 0.99 -5.32
N PHE A 26 8.16 1.23 -5.71
CA PHE A 26 7.53 0.55 -6.86
C PHE A 26 8.11 1.02 -8.18
N GLY A 27 8.54 2.28 -8.31
CA GLY A 27 9.20 2.79 -9.51
C GLY A 27 10.57 2.18 -9.80
N LYS A 28 11.20 1.52 -8.80
CA LYS A 28 12.49 0.81 -8.98
C LYS A 28 12.34 -0.67 -9.30
N LEU A 29 11.14 -1.22 -9.16
CA LEU A 29 10.87 -2.63 -9.43
C LEU A 29 10.51 -2.79 -10.91
N PRO A 30 11.09 -3.78 -11.62
CA PRO A 30 10.65 -4.09 -12.97
C PRO A 30 9.18 -4.50 -12.93
N SER A 31 8.40 -4.07 -13.94
CA SER A 31 7.01 -4.49 -14.07
C SER A 31 6.94 -6.02 -14.05
N TYR A 32 6.00 -6.56 -13.28
CA TYR A 32 5.80 -8.01 -13.21
C TYR A 32 5.51 -8.62 -14.59
N ASP A 33 4.82 -7.86 -15.44
CA ASP A 33 4.53 -8.25 -16.82
C ASP A 33 5.76 -8.22 -17.73
N ALA A 34 6.87 -7.59 -17.31
CA ALA A 34 8.14 -7.64 -18.03
C ALA A 34 8.99 -8.87 -17.67
N LEU A 35 8.58 -9.67 -16.67
CA LEU A 35 9.28 -10.90 -16.30
C LEU A 35 9.00 -12.02 -17.32
N ASN A 36 10.00 -12.87 -17.54
CA ASN A 36 9.83 -14.07 -18.38
C ASN A 36 8.80 -15.02 -17.74
N PRO A 37 8.05 -15.80 -18.55
CA PRO A 37 7.01 -16.70 -18.03
C PRO A 37 7.49 -17.66 -16.94
N GLY A 38 8.72 -18.19 -17.03
CA GLY A 38 9.30 -19.07 -16.01
C GLY A 38 9.72 -18.37 -14.71
N GLN A 39 9.68 -17.03 -14.67
CA GLN A 39 9.98 -16.20 -13.49
C GLN A 39 8.71 -15.59 -12.88
N ARG A 40 7.55 -15.79 -13.53
CA ARG A 40 6.26 -15.39 -12.99
C ARG A 40 5.76 -16.45 -12.02
N SER A 41 5.24 -16.00 -10.89
CA SER A 41 4.59 -16.82 -9.87
C SER A 41 3.11 -16.98 -10.18
N ALA A 42 2.65 -18.23 -10.26
CA ALA A 42 1.22 -18.55 -10.40
C ALA A 42 0.39 -17.98 -9.23
N ALA A 43 0.97 -17.88 -8.04
CA ALA A 43 0.29 -17.27 -6.89
C ALA A 43 0.10 -15.76 -7.06
N ALA A 44 1.06 -15.07 -7.69
CA ALA A 44 0.94 -13.63 -7.96
C ALA A 44 -0.07 -13.35 -9.09
N GLU A 45 -0.16 -14.22 -10.09
CA GLU A 45 -1.19 -14.13 -11.13
C GLU A 45 -2.59 -14.37 -10.56
N ALA A 46 -2.78 -15.42 -9.73
CA ALA A 46 -4.06 -15.66 -9.07
C ALA A 46 -4.47 -14.52 -8.12
N LEU A 47 -3.51 -13.91 -7.41
CA LEU A 47 -3.77 -12.75 -6.59
C LEU A 47 -4.23 -11.57 -7.45
N ARG A 48 -3.57 -11.32 -8.57
CA ARG A 48 -3.94 -10.26 -9.53
C ARG A 48 -5.35 -10.48 -10.07
N ASP A 49 -5.72 -11.71 -10.39
CA ASP A 49 -7.06 -12.03 -10.89
C ASP A 49 -8.13 -11.70 -9.83
N VAL A 50 -7.92 -12.11 -8.57
CA VAL A 50 -8.82 -11.76 -7.46
C VAL A 50 -8.94 -10.24 -7.28
N VAL A 51 -7.84 -9.50 -7.42
CA VAL A 51 -7.83 -8.03 -7.32
C VAL A 51 -8.65 -7.38 -8.43
N ILE A 52 -8.55 -7.88 -9.66
CA ILE A 52 -9.27 -7.36 -10.82
C ILE A 52 -10.76 -7.70 -10.72
N ASP A 53 -11.10 -8.91 -10.28
CA ASP A 53 -12.48 -9.38 -10.19
C ASP A 53 -13.25 -8.75 -9.02
N GLN A 54 -12.56 -8.40 -7.92
CA GLN A 54 -13.19 -7.92 -6.69
C GLN A 54 -12.50 -6.69 -6.07
N PRO A 55 -12.40 -5.57 -6.80
CA PRO A 55 -11.61 -4.42 -6.38
C PRO A 55 -12.06 -3.83 -5.04
N LEU A 56 -13.38 -3.79 -4.77
CA LEU A 56 -13.91 -3.28 -3.51
C LEU A 56 -13.50 -4.15 -2.31
N LEU A 57 -13.55 -5.47 -2.47
CA LEU A 57 -13.16 -6.41 -1.41
C LEU A 57 -11.65 -6.33 -1.16
N THR A 58 -10.86 -6.23 -2.22
CA THR A 58 -9.40 -6.03 -2.12
C THR A 58 -9.07 -4.75 -1.36
N VAL A 59 -9.69 -3.62 -1.70
CA VAL A 59 -9.44 -2.33 -1.01
C VAL A 59 -9.83 -2.45 0.47
N ALA A 60 -10.96 -3.08 0.78
CA ALA A 60 -11.38 -3.28 2.17
C ALA A 60 -10.38 -4.14 2.96
N VAL A 61 -9.90 -5.25 2.39
CA VAL A 61 -8.90 -6.12 3.02
C VAL A 61 -7.57 -5.41 3.21
N ALA A 62 -7.09 -4.67 2.19
CA ALA A 62 -5.86 -3.90 2.28
C ALA A 62 -5.94 -2.80 3.35
N GLY A 63 -7.07 -2.08 3.41
CA GLY A 63 -7.33 -1.07 4.43
C GLY A 63 -7.35 -1.67 5.84
N PHE A 64 -8.03 -2.81 6.02
CA PHE A 64 -8.06 -3.51 7.31
C PHE A 64 -6.67 -4.01 7.72
N ALA A 65 -5.91 -4.61 6.80
CA ALA A 65 -4.54 -5.04 7.06
C ALA A 65 -3.64 -3.86 7.45
N GLY A 66 -3.75 -2.73 6.73
CA GLY A 66 -3.03 -1.50 7.04
C GLY A 66 -3.35 -0.96 8.44
N LEU A 67 -4.64 -0.98 8.84
CA LEU A 67 -5.07 -0.60 10.18
C LEU A 67 -4.42 -1.49 11.25
N ILE A 68 -4.47 -2.81 11.07
CA ILE A 68 -3.87 -3.77 12.01
C ILE A 68 -2.35 -3.55 12.12
N ILE A 69 -1.65 -3.44 10.99
CA ILE A 69 -0.20 -3.16 10.96
C ILE A 69 0.10 -1.86 11.69
N GLY A 70 -0.65 -0.79 11.41
CA GLY A 70 -0.50 0.51 12.09
C GLY A 70 -0.68 0.41 13.61
N ILE A 71 -1.67 -0.35 14.07
CA ILE A 71 -1.88 -0.61 15.51
C ILE A 71 -0.67 -1.33 16.11
N PHE A 72 -0.13 -2.35 15.44
CA PHE A 72 1.05 -3.08 15.92
C PHE A 72 2.29 -2.21 15.96
N LEU A 73 2.54 -1.40 14.94
CA LEU A 73 3.68 -0.49 14.87
C LEU A 73 3.59 0.60 15.94
N ARG A 74 2.40 1.16 16.17
CA ARG A 74 2.16 2.14 17.25
C ARG A 74 2.47 1.59 18.64
N ARG A 75 2.30 0.29 18.86
CA ARG A 75 2.61 -0.37 20.14
C ARG A 75 4.10 -0.64 20.33
N ARG A 76 4.90 -0.53 19.28
CA ARG A 76 6.35 -0.83 19.29
C ARG A 76 7.22 0.44 19.31
N ALA A 77 6.64 1.60 18.98
CA ALA A 77 7.25 2.92 19.11
C ALA A 77 6.99 3.51 20.50
#